data_AF-A0A9X0JXP8-F1
#
_entry.id   AF-A0A9X0JXP8-F1
#
_cell.length_a   1.000
_cell.length_b   1.000
_cell.length_c   1.000
_cell.angle_alpha   90.00
_cell.angle_beta   90.00
_cell.angle_gamma   90.00
#
_symmetry.space_group_name_H-M   'P 1'
#
loop_
_entity.id
_entity.type
_entity.pdbx_description
1 polymer ?
#
loop_
_entity_poly.entity_id
_entity_poly.type
_entity_poly.pdbx_seq_one_letter_code
_entity_poly.pdbx_strand_id
1 'polypeptide(L)'
;MDQRGAYFISRLKLNTNIYIKNPNPTFFHNGAIKKQTEYVKLDLKMMMRRLLPGETYEVGTVYMGDQKVLFARLVLYRLTEKQLRERQKKQIENEKKKGKPYSKKAKYYLV
;
A
#
# COMPACT_ATOMS: atom_id res chain seq x y z
N MET A 1 -2.66 27.53 -10.24
CA MET A 1 -3.01 27.25 -8.83
C MET A 1 -3.92 26.04 -8.81
N ASP A 2 -3.37 24.83 -8.69
CA ASP A 2 -4.21 23.65 -8.43
C ASP A 2 -4.43 23.52 -6.93
N GLN A 3 -5.57 24.07 -6.53
CA GLN A 3 -6.12 24.06 -5.20
C GLN A 3 -6.47 22.61 -4.81
N ARG A 4 -5.73 22.06 -3.83
CA ARG A 4 -6.24 21.29 -2.68
C ARG A 4 -5.04 20.73 -1.90
N GLY A 5 -4.51 21.58 -1.02
CA GLY A 5 -3.55 21.19 0.03
C GLY A 5 -4.17 20.28 1.07
N ALA A 6 -4.56 19.06 0.68
CA ALA A 6 -5.02 18.03 1.59
C ALA A 6 -4.42 16.68 1.15
N TYR A 7 -3.33 16.28 1.82
CA TYR A 7 -2.78 14.94 1.73
C TYR A 7 -3.38 14.09 2.84
N PHE A 8 -4.16 13.09 2.47
CA PHE A 8 -4.63 12.07 3.41
C PHE A 8 -3.55 11.00 3.56
N ILE A 9 -2.92 10.93 4.73
CA ILE A 9 -2.16 9.74 5.14
C ILE A 9 -3.19 8.67 5.52
N SER A 10 -3.70 7.95 4.53
CA SER A 10 -4.45 6.74 4.83
C SER A 10 -3.44 5.63 5.14
N ARG A 11 -3.52 5.10 6.36
CA ARG A 11 -2.90 3.81 6.67
C ARG A 11 -3.64 2.78 5.83
N LEU A 12 -3.07 2.39 4.70
CA LEU A 12 -3.65 1.35 3.88
C LEU A 12 -3.56 0.02 4.63
N LYS A 13 -4.68 -0.67 4.77
CA LYS A 13 -4.67 -2.03 5.31
C LYS A 13 -4.00 -2.94 4.28
N LEU A 14 -3.00 -3.73 4.69
CA LEU A 14 -2.23 -4.58 3.79
C LEU A 14 -3.04 -5.63 3.01
N ASN A 15 -4.27 -5.93 3.41
CA ASN A 15 -5.16 -6.82 2.67
C ASN A 15 -5.96 -6.08 1.57
N THR A 16 -5.68 -4.80 1.34
CA THR A 16 -6.33 -4.03 0.27
C THR A 16 -5.67 -4.38 -1.06
N ASN A 17 -6.46 -4.83 -2.01
CA ASN A 17 -5.99 -5.08 -3.37
C ASN A 17 -5.83 -3.74 -4.08
N ILE A 18 -4.65 -3.51 -4.66
CA ILE A 18 -4.35 -2.35 -5.50
C ILE A 18 -4.03 -2.83 -6.90
N TYR A 19 -4.52 -2.10 -7.89
CA TYR A 19 -4.36 -2.40 -9.30
C TYR A 19 -3.86 -1.18 -10.07
N ILE A 20 -3.16 -1.44 -11.16
CA ILE A 20 -2.90 -0.45 -12.22
C ILE A 20 -3.60 -0.91 -13.49
N LYS A 21 -3.96 0.05 -14.35
CA LYS A 21 -4.50 -0.29 -15.67
C LYS A 21 -3.42 -1.01 -16.47
N ASN A 22 -3.78 -2.14 -17.08
CA ASN A 22 -2.84 -2.88 -17.91
C ASN A 22 -2.59 -2.10 -19.21
N PRO A 23 -1.34 -1.73 -19.56
CA PRO A 23 -1.05 -1.09 -20.83
C PRO A 23 -1.31 -2.02 -22.03
N ASN A 24 -1.21 -3.34 -21.83
CA ASN A 24 -1.37 -4.36 -22.87
C ASN A 24 -2.47 -5.37 -22.49
N PRO A 25 -3.76 -4.98 -22.50
CA PRO A 25 -4.85 -5.89 -22.22
C PRO A 25 -5.01 -6.89 -23.37
N THR A 26 -5.63 -8.03 -23.07
CA THR A 26 -5.99 -9.02 -24.10
C THR A 26 -7.42 -8.83 -24.54
N PHE A 27 -7.69 -9.15 -25.81
CA PHE A 27 -8.99 -8.93 -26.44
C PHE A 27 -9.62 -10.28 -26.85
N PHE A 28 -10.95 -10.31 -26.93
CA PHE A 28 -11.70 -11.39 -27.57
C PHE A 28 -11.67 -11.20 -29.10
N HIS A 29 -12.06 -12.23 -29.85
CA HIS A 29 -12.11 -12.19 -31.32
C HIS A 29 -13.03 -11.07 -31.87
N ASN A 30 -14.01 -10.62 -31.08
CA ASN A 30 -14.90 -9.51 -31.42
C ASN A 30 -14.34 -8.13 -31.04
N GLY A 31 -13.07 -8.03 -30.60
CA GLY A 31 -12.42 -6.79 -30.22
C GLY A 31 -12.75 -6.27 -28.81
N ALA A 32 -13.62 -6.95 -28.05
CA ALA A 32 -13.90 -6.57 -26.66
C ALA A 32 -12.72 -6.91 -25.73
N ILE A 33 -12.41 -6.05 -24.76
CA ILE A 33 -11.36 -6.31 -23.76
C ILE A 33 -11.79 -7.47 -22.85
N LYS A 34 -10.86 -8.40 -22.60
CA LYS A 34 -11.01 -9.41 -21.55
C LYS A 34 -10.86 -8.72 -20.19
N LYS A 35 -11.96 -8.50 -19.47
CA LYS A 35 -11.98 -7.78 -18.17
C LYS A 35 -10.91 -8.26 -17.18
N GLN A 36 -10.59 -9.56 -17.18
CA GLN A 36 -9.57 -10.13 -16.31
C GLN A 36 -8.14 -9.62 -16.59
N THR A 37 -7.86 -9.11 -17.79
CA THR A 37 -6.56 -8.55 -18.18
C THR A 37 -6.57 -7.04 -18.28
N GLU A 38 -7.69 -6.39 -17.97
CA GLU A 38 -7.81 -4.93 -17.98
C GLU A 38 -6.95 -4.27 -16.89
N TYR A 39 -6.71 -4.98 -15.78
CA TYR A 39 -5.98 -4.48 -14.62
C TYR A 39 -4.93 -5.49 -14.15
N VAL A 40 -3.77 -4.98 -13.74
CA VAL A 40 -2.70 -5.77 -13.11
C VAL A 40 -2.67 -5.47 -11.63
N LYS A 41 -2.71 -6.51 -10.80
CA LYS A 41 -2.58 -6.37 -9.34
C LYS A 41 -1.14 -6.03 -8.98
N LEU A 42 -0.95 -4.99 -8.15
CA LEU A 42 0.36 -4.65 -7.62
C LEU A 42 0.74 -5.56 -6.44
N ASP A 43 1.97 -6.06 -6.43
CA ASP A 43 2.57 -6.67 -5.24
C ASP A 43 3.29 -5.61 -4.40
N LEU A 44 2.53 -4.99 -3.49
CA LEU A 44 3.05 -3.97 -2.58
C LEU A 44 4.17 -4.49 -1.68
N LYS A 45 4.17 -5.78 -1.31
CA LYS A 45 5.22 -6.34 -0.46
C LYS A 45 6.54 -6.40 -1.23
N MET A 46 6.49 -6.85 -2.48
CA MET A 46 7.66 -6.86 -3.35
C MET A 46 8.18 -5.44 -3.58
N MET A 47 7.29 -4.47 -3.86
CA MET A 47 7.67 -3.08 -4.07
C MET A 47 8.33 -2.48 -2.82
N MET A 48 7.72 -2.65 -1.63
CA MET A 48 8.27 -2.16 -0.36
C MET A 48 9.64 -2.78 -0.03
N ARG A 49 9.87 -4.05 -0.39
CA ARG A 49 11.18 -4.72 -0.18
C ARG A 49 12.29 -4.13 -1.03
N ARG A 50 11.96 -3.59 -2.21
CA ARG A 50 12.93 -2.99 -3.13
C ARG A 50 13.37 -1.58 -2.71
N LEU A 51 12.55 -0.88 -1.95
CA LEU A 51 12.89 0.47 -1.44
C LEU A 51 14.04 0.40 -0.43
N LEU A 52 14.93 1.38 -0.43
CA LEU A 52 15.89 1.58 0.64
C LEU A 52 15.22 2.19 1.87
N PRO A 53 15.75 1.97 3.10
CA PRO A 53 15.21 2.63 4.29
C PRO A 53 15.21 4.16 4.13
N GLY A 54 14.05 4.79 4.32
CA GLY A 54 13.85 6.22 4.10
C GLY A 54 13.48 6.63 2.67
N GLU A 55 13.47 5.70 1.73
CA GLU A 55 13.08 5.97 0.34
C GLU A 55 11.55 6.03 0.19
N THR A 56 11.12 6.90 -0.73
CA THR A 56 9.73 7.06 -1.15
C THR A 56 9.60 6.71 -2.62
N TYR A 57 8.55 5.98 -2.98
CA TYR A 57 8.20 5.68 -4.36
C TYR A 57 6.72 5.96 -4.63
N GLU A 58 6.46 6.73 -5.67
CA GLU A 58 5.10 7.12 -6.07
C GLU A 58 4.63 6.29 -7.27
N VAL A 59 3.41 5.80 -7.19
CA VAL A 59 2.65 5.23 -8.31
C VAL A 59 1.50 6.18 -8.60
N GLY A 60 1.47 6.70 -9.83
CA GLY A 60 0.52 7.72 -10.31
C GLY A 60 -0.94 7.37 -10.08
N THR A 61 -1.62 6.74 -11.04
CA THR A 61 -3.03 6.35 -10.85
C THR A 61 -3.12 4.87 -10.50
N VAL A 62 -3.61 4.59 -9.31
CA VAL A 62 -3.93 3.23 -8.87
C VAL A 62 -5.42 3.09 -8.58
N TYR A 63 -5.93 1.87 -8.72
CA TYR A 63 -7.30 1.50 -8.41
C TYR A 63 -7.32 0.59 -7.18
N MET A 64 -8.16 0.92 -6.19
CA MET A 64 -8.22 0.23 -4.90
C MET A 64 -9.51 -0.56 -4.73
N GLY A 65 -9.39 -1.72 -4.07
CA GLY A 65 -10.50 -2.61 -3.77
C GLY A 65 -10.87 -3.53 -4.93
N ASP A 66 -11.66 -4.57 -4.63
CA ASP A 66 -11.96 -5.64 -5.60
C ASP A 66 -12.76 -5.12 -6.80
N GLN A 67 -13.65 -4.16 -6.56
CA GLN A 67 -14.46 -3.51 -7.58
C GLN A 67 -13.70 -2.45 -8.38
N LYS A 68 -12.50 -2.03 -7.94
CA LYS A 68 -11.63 -1.07 -8.64
C LYS A 68 -12.28 0.29 -8.95
N VAL A 69 -13.29 0.68 -8.16
CA VAL A 69 -14.07 1.92 -8.35
C VAL A 69 -13.31 3.14 -7.84
N LEU A 70 -12.55 2.97 -6.75
CA LEU A 70 -11.78 4.04 -6.15
C LEU A 70 -10.42 4.14 -6.83
N PHE A 71 -10.08 5.31 -7.35
CA PHE A 71 -8.74 5.60 -7.84
C PHE A 71 -8.06 6.66 -6.97
N ALA A 72 -6.75 6.52 -6.79
CA ALA A 72 -5.94 7.44 -6.01
C ALA A 72 -4.48 7.41 -6.48
N ARG A 73 -3.68 8.30 -5.90
CA ARG A 73 -2.22 8.21 -5.97
C ARG A 73 -1.70 7.37 -4.80
N LEU A 74 -0.75 6.49 -5.08
CA LEU A 74 -0.13 5.64 -4.08
C LEU A 74 1.30 6.12 -3.83
N VAL A 75 1.57 6.53 -2.61
CA VAL A 75 2.91 6.87 -2.15
C VAL A 75 3.36 5.80 -1.16
N LEU A 76 4.41 5.06 -1.52
CA LEU A 76 5.04 4.06 -0.67
C LEU A 76 6.24 4.69 0.01
N TYR A 77 6.35 4.53 1.32
CA TYR A 77 7.49 5.00 2.11
C TYR A 77 8.03 3.87 2.97
N ARG A 78 9.34 3.59 2.87
CA ARG A 78 9.99 2.61 3.74
C ARG A 78 10.56 3.30 4.97
N LEU A 79 10.19 2.83 6.16
CA LEU A 79 10.71 3.38 7.41
C LEU A 79 12.24 3.21 7.50
N THR A 80 12.89 4.24 8.03
CA THR A 80 14.29 4.19 8.47
C THR A 80 14.42 3.32 9.71
N GLU A 81 15.62 2.81 9.98
CA GLU A 81 15.86 2.01 11.18
C GLU A 81 15.60 2.78 12.48
N LYS A 82 15.89 4.09 12.51
CA LYS A 82 15.61 4.93 13.68
C LYS A 82 14.12 4.98 13.98
N GLN A 83 13.30 5.24 12.95
CA GLN A 83 11.84 5.23 13.07
C GLN A 83 11.33 3.85 13.47
N LEU A 84 11.94 2.78 12.96
CA LEU A 84 11.62 1.40 13.32
C LEU A 84 11.81 1.14 14.82
N ARG A 85 12.99 1.53 15.35
CA ARG A 85 13.33 1.39 16.77
C ARG A 85 12.38 2.18 17.67
N GLU A 86 12.07 3.43 17.30
CA GLU A 86 11.12 4.26 18.03
C GLU A 86 9.72 3.63 18.06
N ARG A 87 9.29 3.05 16.94
CA ARG A 87 7.99 2.38 16.83
C ARG A 87 7.93 1.11 17.65
N GLN A 88 9.00 0.31 17.68
CA GLN A 88 9.12 -0.86 18.54
C GLN A 88 9.06 -0.49 20.02
N LYS A 89 9.75 0.58 20.44
CA LYS A 89 9.67 1.09 21.83
C LYS A 89 8.24 1.47 22.21
N LYS A 90 7.54 2.23 21.35
CA LYS A 90 6.13 2.60 21.57
C LYS A 90 5.21 1.38 21.63
N GLN A 91 5.45 0.34 20.83
CA GLN A 91 4.69 -0.90 20.91
C GLN A 91 4.86 -1.59 22.26
N ILE A 92 6.10 -1.75 22.74
CA ILE A 92 6.39 -2.37 24.03
C ILE A 92 5.74 -1.58 25.18
N GLU A 93 5.83 -0.26 25.15
CA GLU A 93 5.19 0.60 26.15
C GLU A 93 3.66 0.43 26.16
N ASN A 94 3.03 0.37 24.98
CA ASN A 94 1.59 0.14 24.86
C ASN A 94 1.17 -1.27 25.30
N GLU A 95 1.99 -2.30 25.06
CA GLU A 95 1.74 -3.66 25.56
C GLU A 95 1.76 -3.70 27.09
N LYS A 96 2.73 -3.03 27.71
CA LYS A 96 2.82 -2.88 29.17
C LYS A 96 1.60 -2.16 29.73
N LYS A 97 1.19 -1.04 29.11
CA LYS A 97 0.00 -0.27 29.54
C LYS A 97 -1.31 -1.04 29.40
N LYS A 98 -1.46 -1.84 28.33
CA LYS A 98 -2.71 -2.59 28.05
C LYS A 98 -2.75 -3.97 28.70
N GLY A 99 -1.64 -4.46 29.24
CA GLY A 99 -1.52 -5.81 29.80
C GLY A 99 -1.74 -6.94 28.78
N LYS A 100 -1.71 -6.62 27.47
CA LYS A 100 -1.94 -7.59 26.38
C LYS A 100 -0.92 -7.39 25.27
N PRO A 101 -0.23 -8.46 24.82
CA PRO A 101 0.70 -8.37 23.71
C PRO A 101 -0.03 -8.19 22.37
N TYR A 102 0.58 -7.46 21.45
CA TYR A 102 0.17 -7.45 20.04
C TYR A 102 0.39 -8.83 19.43
N SER A 103 -0.49 -9.22 18.51
CA SER A 103 -0.31 -10.46 17.75
C SER A 103 0.97 -10.40 16.91
N LYS A 104 1.60 -11.55 16.66
CA LYS A 104 2.81 -11.65 15.81
C LYS A 104 2.62 -10.97 14.44
N LYS A 105 1.41 -11.12 13.87
CA LYS A 105 0.99 -10.49 12.62
C LYS A 105 0.96 -8.96 12.74
N ALA A 106 0.37 -8.42 13.80
CA ALA A 106 0.31 -6.98 14.02
C ALA A 106 1.71 -6.37 14.23
N LYS A 107 2.61 -7.06 14.94
CA LYS A 107 4.00 -6.60 15.13
C LYS A 107 4.75 -6.45 13.81
N TYR A 108 4.62 -7.43 12.90
CA TYR A 108 5.31 -7.39 11.60
C TYR A 108 4.81 -6.28 10.66
N TYR A 109 3.54 -5.86 10.80
CA TYR A 109 2.93 -4.85 9.92
C TYR A 109 2.91 -3.44 10.53
N LEU A 110 3.31 -3.31 11.79
CA LEU A 110 3.55 -2.04 12.47
C LEU A 110 5.05 -1.67 12.44
N VAL A 111 5.86 -2.40 11.68
CA VAL A 111 7.30 -2.24 11.49
C VAL A 111 7.49 -1.90 10.02
#